data_AF-A0A5F1Y5H9-F1
#
_entry.id   AF-A0A5F1Y5H9-F1
#
_cell.length_a   1.000
_cell.length_b   1.000
_cell.length_c   1.000
_cell.angle_alpha   90.00
_cell.angle_beta   90.00
_cell.angle_gamma   90.00
#
_symmetry.space_group_name_H-M   'P 1'
#
loop_
_entity.id
_entity.type
_entity.pdbx_description
1 polymer ?
#
loop_
_entity_poly.entity_id
_entity_poly.type
_entity_poly.pdbx_seq_one_letter_code
_entity_poly.pdbx_strand_id
1 'polypeptide(L)'
;MRDVDGYLDLYLKENILQSETILRMRHVIREFSVRAPKVLVTKCIDGRVHGSKLKGYPVTTIRFGRTDGNIVSTNLNNFWFWNRIDRLINDAICNTPNTPALFIAYMHRSDLPGLGCAAHNHDDQAAQKAIREQTEAVRKMFRKDRLYVMEGITNTDTMAEILIFEDGNRLDSAKLINEFGFLHPSEVFHDDFLRHPIKDPSTARFVGFKTPEELLKEPSLPFFNDFQTALCMKSYLLREISSVIVSDDFGSQKIFRQDLFQAIVRKLFSIRDLPPLLIPALSYQTLWNITYSLYHRQKLERLTESERWKILDHAEELICYGDGFELLQRNKAILVKTGRGNDTDALKVAKKVLEKNRQKLSETGPILVHLNVEISGELSSWEDINENIASKTNTLLRNLDEVFQDTKTVVLTTYSYRDQKRFYPIHTKKDARIAYPVDILEGINSDILFSSMGLKSREALYATERMGKEF
;
A
#
# COMPACT_ATOMS: atom_id res chain seq x y z
N MET A 1 -10.00 16.73 -25.05
CA MET A 1 -10.80 15.73 -24.31
C MET A 1 -9.88 14.52 -24.13
N ARG A 2 -9.66 14.03 -22.90
CA ARG A 2 -8.79 12.86 -22.68
C ARG A 2 -9.45 11.65 -23.37
N ASP A 3 -8.71 10.95 -24.21
CA ASP A 3 -9.13 9.65 -24.72
C ASP A 3 -9.24 8.69 -23.53
N VAL A 4 -10.48 8.38 -23.14
CA VAL A 4 -10.75 7.57 -21.94
C VAL A 4 -10.30 6.14 -22.16
N ASP A 5 -10.55 5.59 -23.35
CA ASP A 5 -10.20 4.20 -23.67
C ASP A 5 -8.68 4.02 -23.74
N GLY A 6 -7.98 4.95 -24.39
CA GLY A 6 -6.52 4.97 -24.41
C GLY A 6 -5.89 5.13 -23.02
N TYR A 7 -6.49 5.96 -22.16
CA TYR A 7 -6.05 6.10 -20.77
C TYR A 7 -6.24 4.80 -19.96
N LEU A 8 -7.42 4.18 -20.06
CA LEU A 8 -7.72 2.93 -19.33
C LEU A 8 -6.86 1.76 -19.84
N ASP A 9 -6.57 1.69 -21.15
CA ASP A 9 -5.64 0.71 -21.74
C ASP A 9 -4.24 0.84 -21.12
N LEU A 10 -3.67 2.05 -21.10
CA LEU A 10 -2.36 2.30 -20.50
C LEU A 10 -2.35 1.98 -18.99
N TYR A 11 -3.38 2.45 -18.27
CA TYR A 11 -3.53 2.21 -16.83
C TYR A 11 -3.55 0.70 -16.50
N LEU A 12 -4.25 -0.12 -17.29
CA LEU A 12 -4.31 -1.57 -17.08
C LEU A 12 -3.02 -2.27 -17.53
N LYS A 13 -2.37 -1.82 -18.60
CA LYS A 13 -1.04 -2.32 -19.02
C LYS A 13 0.00 -2.12 -17.92
N GLU A 14 0.06 -0.94 -17.31
CA GLU A 14 0.94 -0.65 -16.18
C GLU A 14 0.69 -1.61 -15.00
N ASN A 15 -0.58 -1.89 -14.69
CA ASN A 15 -0.95 -2.87 -13.66
C ASN A 15 -0.50 -4.30 -14.02
N ILE A 16 -0.70 -4.74 -15.27
CA ILE A 16 -0.29 -6.07 -15.73
C ILE A 16 1.23 -6.23 -15.59
N LEU A 17 2.03 -5.27 -16.05
CA LEU A 17 3.49 -5.33 -15.97
C LEU A 17 3.99 -5.49 -14.52
N GLN A 18 3.40 -4.75 -13.59
CA GLN A 18 3.75 -4.85 -12.18
C GLN A 18 3.24 -6.16 -11.56
N SER A 19 2.04 -6.61 -11.93
CA SER A 19 1.47 -7.89 -11.46
C SER A 19 2.31 -9.10 -11.93
N GLU A 20 2.82 -9.06 -13.15
CA GLU A 20 3.79 -10.06 -13.65
C GLU A 20 5.08 -10.06 -12.85
N THR A 21 5.54 -8.88 -12.44
CA THR A 21 6.70 -8.78 -11.54
C THR A 21 6.39 -9.41 -10.17
N ILE A 22 5.19 -9.21 -9.60
CA ILE A 22 4.77 -9.91 -8.37
C ILE A 22 4.82 -11.43 -8.58
N LEU A 23 4.26 -11.92 -9.69
CA LEU A 23 4.18 -13.34 -9.98
C LEU A 23 5.57 -13.98 -10.07
N ARG A 24 6.49 -13.36 -10.82
CA ARG A 24 7.90 -13.80 -10.92
C ARG A 24 8.61 -13.77 -9.57
N MET A 25 8.32 -12.75 -8.75
CA MET A 25 8.97 -12.51 -7.46
C MET A 25 8.21 -13.11 -6.26
N ARG A 26 7.22 -13.98 -6.50
CA ARG A 26 6.37 -14.56 -5.44
C ARG A 26 7.17 -15.26 -4.34
N HIS A 27 8.28 -15.91 -4.71
CA HIS A 27 9.18 -16.57 -3.76
C HIS A 27 9.86 -15.57 -2.81
N VAL A 28 10.33 -14.42 -3.31
CA VAL A 28 10.91 -13.33 -2.51
C VAL A 28 9.86 -12.71 -1.59
N ILE A 29 8.65 -12.45 -2.11
CA ILE A 29 7.54 -11.91 -1.31
C ILE A 29 7.14 -12.89 -0.20
N ARG A 30 7.13 -14.20 -0.49
CA ARG A 30 6.86 -15.24 0.49
C ARG A 30 7.94 -15.29 1.57
N GLU A 31 9.21 -15.22 1.20
CA GLU A 31 10.34 -15.18 2.15
C GLU A 31 10.23 -14.00 3.12
N PHE A 32 9.84 -12.81 2.62
CA PHE A 32 9.53 -11.66 3.46
C PHE A 32 8.33 -11.95 4.38
N SER A 33 7.22 -12.43 3.79
CA SER A 33 5.94 -12.62 4.49
C SER A 33 5.99 -13.62 5.65
N VAL A 34 6.87 -14.61 5.61
CA VAL A 34 7.04 -15.58 6.72
C VAL A 34 7.82 -15.00 7.91
N ARG A 35 8.55 -13.89 7.72
CA ARG A 35 9.32 -13.21 8.77
C ARG A 35 8.64 -11.96 9.29
N ALA A 36 7.89 -11.28 8.44
CA ALA A 36 7.16 -10.08 8.80
C ALA A 36 5.84 -10.41 9.52
N PRO A 37 5.42 -9.62 10.52
CA PRO A 37 4.10 -9.75 11.13
C PRO A 37 3.01 -9.51 10.06
N LYS A 38 1.84 -10.10 10.27
CA LYS A 38 0.67 -9.74 9.44
C LYS A 38 0.17 -8.38 9.88
N VAL A 39 0.19 -7.40 8.96
CA VAL A 39 -0.12 -6.00 9.28
C VAL A 39 -1.43 -5.54 8.62
N LEU A 40 -2.27 -4.86 9.40
CA LEU A 40 -3.35 -4.00 8.92
C LEU A 40 -3.02 -2.54 9.23
N VAL A 41 -3.00 -1.72 8.18
CA VAL A 41 -2.81 -0.27 8.28
C VAL A 41 -4.10 0.43 7.88
N THR A 42 -4.70 1.20 8.77
CA THR A 42 -5.80 2.11 8.42
C THR A 42 -5.27 3.52 8.23
N LYS A 43 -5.70 4.21 7.17
CA LYS A 43 -5.21 5.54 6.83
C LYS A 43 -6.17 6.30 5.93
N CYS A 44 -5.86 7.57 5.68
CA CYS A 44 -6.65 8.44 4.81
C CYS A 44 -6.80 7.89 3.38
N ILE A 45 -7.90 8.25 2.69
CA ILE A 45 -8.10 8.04 1.25
C ILE A 45 -7.15 8.85 0.36
N ASP A 46 -6.45 9.84 0.94
CA ASP A 46 -5.49 10.72 0.30
C ASP A 46 -4.42 9.93 -0.48
N GLY A 47 -4.25 10.27 -1.77
CA GLY A 47 -3.33 9.60 -2.68
C GLY A 47 -1.85 9.76 -2.30
N ARG A 48 -1.51 10.77 -1.49
CA ARG A 48 -0.13 11.07 -1.05
C ARG A 48 0.40 10.03 -0.07
N VAL A 49 -0.49 9.38 0.67
CA VAL A 49 -0.17 8.29 1.60
C VAL A 49 -0.48 6.91 1.00
N HIS A 50 -0.47 6.79 -0.32
CA HIS A 50 -0.73 5.53 -1.01
C HIS A 50 0.38 4.47 -0.80
N GLY A 51 -0.02 3.19 -0.81
CA GLY A 51 0.89 2.03 -0.88
C GLY A 51 1.67 1.71 0.39
N SER A 52 2.62 0.79 0.24
CA SER A 52 3.53 0.30 1.29
C SER A 52 4.98 0.74 1.09
N LYS A 53 5.29 1.51 0.03
CA LYS A 53 6.67 1.86 -0.36
C LYS A 53 7.48 2.47 0.78
N LEU A 54 6.91 3.45 1.51
CA LEU A 54 7.59 4.10 2.63
C LEU A 54 7.82 3.20 3.85
N LYS A 55 7.07 2.09 3.96
CA LYS A 55 7.17 1.14 5.10
C LYS A 55 8.15 0.00 4.83
N GLY A 56 8.58 -0.18 3.58
CA GLY A 56 9.46 -1.29 3.19
C GLY A 56 8.74 -2.61 2.96
N TYR A 57 7.42 -2.66 2.98
CA TYR A 57 6.72 -3.93 2.79
C TYR A 57 6.49 -4.20 1.30
N PRO A 58 6.71 -5.43 0.81
CA PRO A 58 6.23 -5.85 -0.49
C PRO A 58 4.73 -5.64 -0.62
N VAL A 59 4.29 -5.34 -1.84
CA VAL A 59 2.86 -5.37 -2.17
C VAL A 59 2.32 -6.78 -1.88
N THR A 60 1.05 -6.90 -1.49
CA THR A 60 0.37 -8.10 -0.93
C THR A 60 0.59 -8.41 0.57
N THR A 61 1.62 -7.85 1.23
CA THR A 61 1.96 -8.21 2.62
C THR A 61 1.30 -7.34 3.69
N ILE A 62 0.91 -6.11 3.33
CA ILE A 62 0.09 -5.23 4.20
C ILE A 62 -1.34 -5.21 3.69
N ARG A 63 -2.30 -5.30 4.62
CA ARG A 63 -3.71 -4.99 4.35
C ARG A 63 -3.96 -3.53 4.66
N PHE A 64 -4.73 -2.84 3.82
CA PHE A 64 -5.07 -1.44 4.02
C PHE A 64 -6.56 -1.25 4.25
N GLY A 65 -6.93 -0.46 5.27
CA GLY A 65 -8.22 0.22 5.36
C GLY A 65 -8.06 1.68 4.95
N ARG A 66 -9.02 2.24 4.20
CA ARG A 66 -8.97 3.61 3.69
C ARG A 66 -10.28 4.33 3.86
N THR A 67 -10.28 5.41 4.63
CA THR A 67 -11.44 6.28 4.84
C THR A 67 -10.97 7.74 4.92
N ASP A 68 -11.83 8.72 4.63
CA ASP A 68 -11.43 10.13 4.72
C ASP A 68 -11.04 10.47 6.16
N GLY A 69 -9.86 11.09 6.30
CA GLY A 69 -9.27 11.40 7.60
C GLY A 69 -8.90 10.19 8.46
N ASN A 70 -8.95 8.97 7.93
CA ASN A 70 -8.95 7.74 8.73
C ASN A 70 -10.08 7.72 9.80
N ILE A 71 -11.21 8.37 9.50
CA ILE A 71 -12.40 8.33 10.34
C ILE A 71 -13.14 7.01 10.06
N VAL A 72 -13.34 6.21 11.10
CA VAL A 72 -13.92 4.87 11.01
C VAL A 72 -14.93 4.68 12.13
N SER A 73 -16.12 4.16 11.80
CA SER A 73 -17.07 3.72 12.81
C SER A 73 -16.56 2.47 13.52
N THR A 74 -16.29 2.58 14.82
CA THR A 74 -15.90 1.47 15.69
C THR A 74 -17.12 0.80 16.35
N ASN A 75 -18.32 1.03 15.83
CA ASN A 75 -19.50 0.26 16.24
C ASN A 75 -19.32 -1.22 15.83
N LEU A 76 -19.71 -2.16 16.69
CA LEU A 76 -19.63 -3.61 16.41
C LEU A 76 -20.40 -4.02 15.13
N ASN A 77 -21.41 -3.24 14.73
CA ASN A 77 -22.17 -3.46 13.50
C ASN A 77 -21.38 -3.08 12.22
N ASN A 78 -20.23 -2.41 12.34
CA ASN A 78 -19.36 -2.18 11.20
C ASN A 78 -18.60 -3.46 10.82
N PHE A 79 -19.34 -4.41 10.22
CA PHE A 79 -18.85 -5.72 9.85
C PHE A 79 -17.53 -5.66 9.07
N TRP A 80 -17.41 -4.78 8.08
CA TRP A 80 -16.23 -4.69 7.22
C TRP A 80 -14.96 -4.28 7.99
N PHE A 81 -15.08 -3.39 8.97
CA PHE A 81 -13.94 -2.98 9.80
C PHE A 81 -13.47 -4.13 10.69
N TRP A 82 -14.36 -4.72 11.48
CA TRP A 82 -14.01 -5.79 12.42
C TRP A 82 -13.57 -7.07 11.72
N ASN A 83 -14.29 -7.49 10.68
CA ASN A 83 -13.92 -8.66 9.86
C ASN A 83 -12.53 -8.50 9.22
N ARG A 84 -12.11 -7.28 8.87
CA ARG A 84 -10.74 -7.04 8.35
C ARG A 84 -9.68 -7.30 9.42
N ILE A 85 -9.94 -6.95 10.67
CA ILE A 85 -9.06 -7.22 11.82
C ILE A 85 -9.07 -8.72 12.16
N ASP A 86 -10.24 -9.35 12.24
CA ASP A 86 -10.33 -10.79 12.56
C ASP A 86 -9.62 -11.66 11.51
N ARG A 87 -9.81 -11.34 10.22
CA ARG A 87 -9.09 -12.03 9.14
C ARG A 87 -7.58 -11.80 9.17
N LEU A 88 -7.10 -10.71 9.78
CA LEU A 88 -5.67 -10.47 9.98
C LEU A 88 -5.14 -11.34 11.10
N ILE A 89 -5.86 -11.40 12.23
CA ILE A 89 -5.49 -12.23 13.38
C ILE A 89 -5.46 -13.70 12.97
N ASN A 90 -6.46 -14.18 12.24
CA ASN A 90 -6.49 -15.56 11.74
C ASN A 90 -5.31 -15.85 10.79
N ASP A 91 -4.94 -14.91 9.94
CA ASP A 91 -3.78 -15.02 9.05
C ASP A 91 -2.46 -15.09 9.85
N ALA A 92 -2.32 -14.29 10.92
CA ALA A 92 -1.16 -14.34 11.80
C ALA A 92 -1.04 -15.68 12.55
N ILE A 93 -2.15 -16.19 13.08
CA ILE A 93 -2.18 -17.49 13.79
C ILE A 93 -1.69 -18.61 12.87
N CYS A 94 -2.13 -18.62 11.61
CA CYS A 94 -1.77 -19.69 10.67
C CYS A 94 -0.38 -19.53 10.05
N ASN A 95 0.10 -18.30 9.84
CA ASN A 95 1.29 -18.05 9.01
C ASN A 95 2.50 -17.46 9.74
N THR A 96 2.31 -16.90 10.94
CA THR A 96 3.38 -16.36 11.79
C THR A 96 3.08 -16.70 13.27
N PRO A 97 3.09 -18.00 13.63
CA PRO A 97 2.70 -18.43 14.97
C PRO A 97 3.56 -17.75 16.04
N ASN A 98 2.94 -17.41 17.17
CA ASN A 98 3.53 -16.66 18.30
C ASN A 98 3.81 -15.17 18.05
N THR A 99 3.79 -14.70 16.80
CA THR A 99 3.87 -13.27 16.49
C THR A 99 2.45 -12.69 16.43
N PRO A 100 2.10 -11.73 17.31
CA PRO A 100 0.79 -11.09 17.23
C PRO A 100 0.64 -10.36 15.90
N ALA A 101 -0.60 -10.33 15.39
CA ALA A 101 -0.92 -9.47 14.27
C ALA A 101 -0.67 -8.00 14.66
N LEU A 102 -0.39 -7.15 13.68
CA LEU A 102 -0.10 -5.74 13.92
C LEU A 102 -1.19 -4.85 13.31
N PHE A 103 -1.83 -4.03 14.14
CA PHE A 103 -2.74 -2.98 13.69
C PHE A 103 -2.08 -1.62 13.88
N ILE A 104 -2.10 -0.78 12.84
CA ILE A 104 -1.64 0.60 12.95
C ILE A 104 -2.64 1.56 12.32
N ALA A 105 -3.15 2.51 13.11
CA ALA A 105 -3.95 3.62 12.61
C ALA A 105 -3.05 4.83 12.32
N TYR A 106 -3.05 5.29 11.07
CA TYR A 106 -2.25 6.43 10.64
C TYR A 106 -3.09 7.67 10.40
N MET A 107 -2.62 8.79 10.95
CA MET A 107 -2.91 10.11 10.40
C MET A 107 -1.83 10.50 9.40
N HIS A 108 -2.10 11.57 8.66
CA HIS A 108 -1.09 12.22 7.83
C HIS A 108 -1.09 13.73 8.13
N ARG A 109 0.08 14.35 7.93
CA ARG A 109 0.28 15.79 8.08
C ARG A 109 1.18 16.31 6.96
N SER A 110 1.21 17.62 6.82
CA SER A 110 2.14 18.34 5.95
C SER A 110 2.71 19.52 6.74
N ASP A 111 3.98 19.80 6.57
CA ASP A 111 4.63 21.01 7.10
C ASP A 111 4.33 22.23 6.21
N LEU A 112 3.79 22.01 5.01
CA LEU A 112 3.35 23.05 4.10
C LEU A 112 1.94 23.56 4.45
N PRO A 113 1.72 24.88 4.51
CA PRO A 113 0.42 25.45 4.86
C PRO A 113 -0.71 24.97 3.94
N GLY A 114 -1.83 24.56 4.53
CA GLY A 114 -3.04 24.16 3.80
C GLY A 114 -2.98 22.79 3.11
N LEU A 115 -1.91 22.01 3.31
CA LEU A 115 -1.76 20.68 2.72
C LEU A 115 -1.96 19.53 3.72
N GLY A 116 -2.35 19.83 4.96
CA GLY A 116 -2.73 18.83 5.97
C GLY A 116 -4.01 18.05 5.61
N CYS A 117 -4.52 17.23 6.52
CA CYS A 117 -5.71 16.42 6.26
C CYS A 117 -6.98 17.27 6.10
N ALA A 118 -7.55 17.34 4.89
CA ALA A 118 -8.75 18.12 4.60
C ALA A 118 -10.00 17.66 5.40
N ALA A 119 -10.12 16.35 5.68
CA ALA A 119 -11.24 15.81 6.45
C ALA A 119 -11.26 16.30 7.91
N HIS A 120 -10.10 16.74 8.42
CA HIS A 120 -9.92 17.32 9.74
C HIS A 120 -9.64 18.82 9.68
N ASN A 121 -10.02 19.50 8.59
CA ASN A 121 -9.78 20.93 8.38
C ASN A 121 -8.31 21.36 8.54
N HIS A 122 -7.37 20.48 8.17
CA HIS A 122 -5.92 20.67 8.34
C HIS A 122 -5.48 20.80 9.81
N ASP A 123 -6.30 20.33 10.76
CA ASP A 123 -5.96 20.25 12.19
C ASP A 123 -5.31 18.89 12.52
N ASP A 124 -4.01 18.92 12.77
CA ASP A 124 -3.22 17.75 13.16
C ASP A 124 -3.66 17.16 14.50
N GLN A 125 -4.17 17.97 15.44
CA GLN A 125 -4.66 17.49 16.73
C GLN A 125 -5.96 16.72 16.58
N ALA A 126 -6.89 17.24 15.76
CA ALA A 126 -8.12 16.54 15.43
C ALA A 126 -7.84 15.22 14.69
N ALA A 127 -6.91 15.22 13.74
CA ALA A 127 -6.48 14.02 13.04
C ALA A 127 -5.83 12.99 13.99
N GLN A 128 -5.00 13.46 14.94
CA GLN A 128 -4.40 12.58 15.96
C GLN A 128 -5.45 12.01 16.91
N LYS A 129 -6.44 12.81 17.31
CA LYS A 129 -7.54 12.37 18.17
C LYS A 129 -8.34 11.24 17.51
N ALA A 130 -8.64 11.35 16.21
CA ALA A 130 -9.38 10.31 15.49
C ALA A 130 -8.67 8.94 15.49
N ILE A 131 -7.35 8.92 15.28
CA ILE A 131 -6.59 7.65 15.32
C ILE A 131 -6.41 7.10 16.73
N ARG A 132 -6.35 7.97 17.75
CA ARG A 132 -6.32 7.56 19.15
C ARG A 132 -7.62 6.88 19.56
N GLU A 133 -8.77 7.51 19.27
CA GLU A 133 -10.09 6.92 19.55
C GLU A 133 -10.27 5.56 18.85
N GLN A 134 -9.81 5.45 17.60
CA GLN A 134 -9.83 4.19 16.86
C GLN A 134 -8.96 3.12 17.54
N THR A 135 -7.71 3.43 17.89
CA THR A 135 -6.80 2.45 18.50
C THR A 135 -7.23 2.05 19.90
N GLU A 136 -7.77 2.97 20.71
CA GLU A 136 -8.36 2.65 22.01
C GLU A 136 -9.53 1.68 21.89
N ALA A 137 -10.42 1.88 20.91
CA ALA A 137 -11.53 0.96 20.67
C ALA A 137 -11.04 -0.44 20.28
N VAL A 138 -10.00 -0.55 19.44
CA VAL A 138 -9.42 -1.84 19.05
C VAL A 138 -8.71 -2.52 20.22
N ARG A 139 -7.95 -1.78 21.04
CA ARG A 139 -7.28 -2.30 22.25
C ARG A 139 -8.27 -2.87 23.27
N LYS A 140 -9.47 -2.30 23.38
CA LYS A 140 -10.53 -2.82 24.25
C LYS A 140 -11.08 -4.17 23.79
N MET A 141 -11.01 -4.46 22.48
CA MET A 141 -11.57 -5.69 21.89
C MET A 141 -10.57 -6.84 21.80
N PHE A 142 -9.29 -6.55 21.61
CA PHE A 142 -8.28 -7.58 21.37
C PHE A 142 -7.14 -7.51 22.38
N ARG A 143 -6.74 -8.68 22.87
CA ARG A 143 -5.57 -8.82 23.73
C ARG A 143 -4.28 -8.63 22.91
N LYS A 144 -3.26 -8.04 23.54
CA LYS A 144 -1.96 -7.73 22.92
C LYS A 144 -1.23 -8.94 22.34
N ASP A 145 -1.41 -10.13 22.93
CA ASP A 145 -0.82 -11.39 22.45
C ASP A 145 -1.42 -11.88 21.13
N ARG A 146 -2.61 -11.39 20.75
CA ARG A 146 -3.24 -11.68 19.45
C ARG A 146 -3.09 -10.53 18.46
N LEU A 147 -3.21 -9.31 18.94
CA LEU A 147 -3.16 -8.09 18.13
C LEU A 147 -2.43 -6.99 18.90
N TYR A 148 -1.26 -6.57 18.41
CA TYR A 148 -0.57 -5.39 18.90
C TYR A 148 -1.06 -4.15 18.15
N VAL A 149 -1.39 -3.07 18.88
CA VAL A 149 -2.08 -1.90 18.33
C VAL A 149 -1.24 -0.64 18.53
N MET A 150 -0.93 0.05 17.43
CA MET A 150 -0.13 1.27 17.43
C MET A 150 -0.82 2.41 16.70
N GLU A 151 -0.36 3.62 16.99
CA GLU A 151 -0.67 4.83 16.23
C GLU A 151 0.50 5.16 15.29
N GLY A 152 0.22 5.88 14.21
CA GLY A 152 1.23 6.31 13.26
C GLY A 152 0.96 7.69 12.69
N ILE A 153 2.03 8.41 12.32
CA ILE A 153 1.96 9.68 11.62
C ILE A 153 2.83 9.57 10.37
N THR A 154 2.29 9.94 9.21
CA THR A 154 3.08 10.11 7.98
C THR A 154 3.14 11.58 7.60
N ASN A 155 4.35 12.12 7.48
CA ASN A 155 4.57 13.43 6.87
C ASN A 155 4.49 13.28 5.34
N THR A 156 3.53 13.93 4.69
CA THR A 156 3.32 13.81 3.24
C THR A 156 4.42 14.47 2.42
N ASP A 157 5.20 15.37 3.00
CA ASP A 157 6.20 16.15 2.27
C ASP A 157 7.54 15.40 2.24
N THR A 158 7.86 14.71 3.33
CA THR A 158 9.14 14.00 3.47
C THR A 158 9.02 12.48 3.41
N MET A 159 7.80 11.94 3.50
CA MET A 159 7.51 10.51 3.71
C MET A 159 8.04 9.93 5.03
N ALA A 160 8.54 10.77 5.93
CA ALA A 160 8.98 10.36 7.25
C ALA A 160 7.81 9.90 8.09
N GLU A 161 8.07 8.87 8.89
CA GLU A 161 7.11 8.23 9.76
C GLU A 161 7.43 8.47 11.23
N ILE A 162 6.36 8.58 12.02
CA ILE A 162 6.42 8.47 13.48
C ILE A 162 5.55 7.28 13.88
N LEU A 163 6.13 6.30 14.55
CA LEU A 163 5.40 5.23 15.24
C LEU A 163 5.18 5.64 16.69
N ILE A 164 3.95 5.52 17.16
CA ILE A 164 3.55 5.88 18.53
C ILE A 164 2.99 4.63 19.21
N PHE A 165 3.63 4.26 20.32
CA PHE A 165 3.31 3.08 21.11
C PHE A 165 2.30 3.42 22.21
N GLU A 166 1.67 2.40 22.79
CA GLU A 166 0.63 2.56 23.81
C GLU A 166 1.12 3.26 25.08
N ASP A 167 2.39 3.08 25.43
CA ASP A 167 3.04 3.74 26.57
C ASP A 167 3.47 5.19 26.27
N GLY A 168 3.14 5.71 25.08
CA GLY A 168 3.48 7.06 24.63
C GLY A 168 4.89 7.20 24.06
N ASN A 169 5.71 6.14 24.07
CA ASN A 169 6.99 6.17 23.37
C ASN A 169 6.78 6.44 21.88
N ARG A 170 7.76 7.12 21.28
CA ARG A 170 7.76 7.47 19.87
C ARG A 170 9.06 7.02 19.20
N LEU A 171 8.94 6.53 17.98
CA LEU A 171 10.05 6.28 17.07
C LEU A 171 9.84 7.14 15.84
N ASP A 172 10.66 8.19 15.70
CA ASP A 172 10.49 9.26 14.72
C ASP A 172 11.67 9.25 13.75
N SER A 173 11.41 8.86 12.49
CA SER A 173 12.43 8.77 11.46
C SER A 173 13.01 10.13 11.08
N ALA A 174 12.22 11.20 11.09
CA ALA A 174 12.72 12.55 10.77
C ALA A 174 13.65 13.05 11.86
N LYS A 175 13.33 12.78 13.12
CA LYS A 175 14.20 13.08 14.26
C LYS A 175 15.53 12.32 14.16
N LEU A 176 15.49 11.01 13.88
CA LEU A 176 16.70 10.21 13.69
C LEU A 176 17.55 10.70 12.51
N ILE A 177 16.94 11.06 11.38
CA ILE A 177 17.67 11.66 10.25
C ILE A 177 18.43 12.91 10.70
N ASN A 178 17.78 13.80 11.44
CA ASN A 178 18.37 15.06 11.87
C ASN A 178 19.46 14.85 12.94
N GLU A 179 19.24 13.97 13.91
CA GLU A 179 20.19 13.67 14.99
C GLU A 179 21.51 13.07 14.47
N PHE A 180 21.42 12.22 13.45
CA PHE A 180 22.59 11.61 12.81
C PHE A 180 23.17 12.45 11.66
N GLY A 181 22.51 13.55 11.30
CA GLY A 181 22.96 14.47 10.25
C GLY A 181 22.95 13.86 8.85
N PHE A 182 22.04 12.92 8.57
CA PHE A 182 22.00 12.25 7.26
C PHE A 182 21.45 13.17 6.17
N LEU A 183 22.15 13.18 5.03
CA LEU A 183 21.79 13.89 3.81
C LEU A 183 21.54 12.93 2.64
N HIS A 184 22.15 11.74 2.65
CA HIS A 184 22.03 10.77 1.56
C HIS A 184 21.63 9.36 2.04
N PRO A 185 20.76 8.62 1.31
CA PRO A 185 20.35 7.26 1.67
C PRO A 185 21.50 6.29 1.98
N SER A 186 22.64 6.41 1.28
CA SER A 186 23.82 5.56 1.50
C SER A 186 24.41 5.71 2.90
N GLU A 187 24.30 6.89 3.53
CA GLU A 187 24.88 7.17 4.84
C GLU A 187 24.22 6.39 5.98
N VAL A 188 23.05 5.79 5.73
CA VAL A 188 22.36 4.91 6.68
C VAL A 188 23.06 3.53 6.76
N PHE A 189 23.78 3.15 5.72
CA PHE A 189 24.44 1.86 5.60
C PHE A 189 25.89 1.90 6.06
N HIS A 190 26.41 0.73 6.43
CA HIS A 190 27.81 0.55 6.76
C HIS A 190 28.66 0.49 5.47
N ASP A 191 29.86 1.06 5.50
CA ASP A 191 30.79 1.11 4.35
C ASP A 191 31.05 -0.27 3.73
N ASP A 192 31.31 -1.28 4.57
CA ASP A 192 31.52 -2.66 4.09
C ASP A 192 30.34 -3.19 3.26
N PHE A 193 29.10 -2.88 3.63
CA PHE A 193 27.93 -3.31 2.85
C PHE A 193 27.83 -2.54 1.54
N LEU A 194 28.09 -1.24 1.55
CA LEU A 194 28.04 -0.41 0.35
C LEU A 194 29.01 -0.87 -0.73
N ARG A 195 30.24 -1.26 -0.34
CA ARG A 195 31.34 -1.53 -1.26
C ARG A 195 31.36 -2.94 -1.84
N HIS A 196 30.65 -3.89 -1.24
CA HIS A 196 30.70 -5.29 -1.67
C HIS A 196 29.39 -5.72 -2.35
N PRO A 197 29.44 -6.51 -3.43
CA PRO A 197 28.25 -7.09 -4.01
C PRO A 197 27.49 -7.94 -2.99
N ILE A 198 26.17 -7.93 -3.09
CA ILE A 198 25.33 -8.81 -2.28
C ILE A 198 25.66 -10.25 -2.65
N LYS A 199 26.22 -11.01 -1.70
CA LYS A 199 26.69 -12.40 -1.92
C LYS A 199 25.56 -13.43 -1.89
N ASP A 200 24.40 -13.07 -1.36
CA ASP A 200 23.23 -13.96 -1.29
C ASP A 200 22.73 -14.29 -2.71
N PRO A 201 22.83 -15.55 -3.18
CA PRO A 201 22.46 -15.92 -4.54
C PRO A 201 20.99 -15.63 -4.86
N SER A 202 20.12 -15.69 -3.86
CA SER A 202 18.68 -15.43 -4.00
C SER A 202 18.35 -13.94 -4.20
N THR A 203 19.30 -13.05 -3.90
CA THR A 203 19.18 -11.59 -4.07
C THR A 203 20.05 -11.10 -5.23
N ALA A 204 21.29 -11.58 -5.32
CA ALA A 204 22.33 -11.10 -6.24
C ALA A 204 21.88 -11.10 -7.71
N ARG A 205 21.25 -12.20 -8.16
CA ARG A 205 20.76 -12.33 -9.53
C ARG A 205 19.74 -11.26 -9.91
N PHE A 206 18.84 -10.93 -8.98
CA PHE A 206 17.73 -10.01 -9.25
C PHE A 206 18.10 -8.54 -9.16
N VAL A 207 19.23 -8.23 -8.51
CA VAL A 207 19.81 -6.89 -8.45
C VAL A 207 20.95 -6.69 -9.47
N GLY A 208 21.19 -7.68 -10.32
CA GLY A 208 22.22 -7.64 -11.36
C GLY A 208 23.66 -7.66 -10.82
N PHE A 209 23.89 -8.33 -9.69
CA PHE A 209 25.19 -8.44 -9.01
C PHE A 209 25.84 -7.09 -8.62
N LYS A 210 25.02 -6.02 -8.60
CA LYS A 210 25.46 -4.68 -8.21
C LYS A 210 25.73 -4.57 -6.72
N THR A 211 26.60 -3.64 -6.35
CA THR A 211 26.78 -3.25 -4.95
C THR A 211 25.62 -2.37 -4.49
N PRO A 212 25.32 -2.32 -3.18
CA PRO A 212 24.33 -1.38 -2.65
C PRO A 212 24.64 0.08 -2.99
N GLU A 213 25.91 0.47 -3.06
CA GLU A 213 26.32 1.80 -3.52
C GLU A 213 25.87 2.07 -4.97
N GLU A 214 26.08 1.12 -5.88
CA GLU A 214 25.62 1.24 -7.28
C GLU A 214 24.08 1.29 -7.39
N LEU A 215 23.37 0.56 -6.51
CA LEU A 215 21.90 0.59 -6.45
C LEU A 215 21.36 1.91 -5.88
N LEU A 216 22.14 2.61 -5.06
CA LEU A 216 21.82 3.92 -4.49
C LEU A 216 22.44 5.07 -5.29
N LYS A 217 23.07 4.78 -6.44
CA LYS A 217 23.68 5.78 -7.30
C LYS A 217 22.65 6.46 -8.19
N GLU A 218 22.85 7.75 -8.37
CA GLU A 218 22.04 8.61 -9.21
C GLU A 218 22.41 8.51 -10.70
N PRO A 219 21.48 8.85 -11.62
CA PRO A 219 20.11 9.30 -11.41
C PRO A 219 19.08 8.16 -11.30
N SER A 220 19.48 6.91 -11.58
CA SER A 220 18.54 5.78 -11.71
C SER A 220 17.99 5.28 -10.37
N LEU A 221 18.78 5.35 -9.29
CA LEU A 221 18.42 4.88 -7.94
C LEU A 221 17.64 3.55 -7.94
N PRO A 222 18.17 2.46 -8.56
CA PRO A 222 17.44 1.20 -8.73
C PRO A 222 16.93 0.60 -7.41
N PHE A 223 17.60 0.88 -6.29
CA PHE A 223 17.18 0.43 -4.96
C PHE A 223 15.70 0.73 -4.66
N PHE A 224 15.18 1.87 -5.13
CA PHE A 224 13.79 2.28 -4.92
C PHE A 224 12.94 2.30 -6.19
N ASN A 225 13.55 2.63 -7.33
CA ASN A 225 12.84 2.86 -8.59
C ASN A 225 12.62 1.57 -9.40
N ASP A 226 13.52 0.60 -9.30
CA ASP A 226 13.34 -0.70 -9.94
C ASP A 226 12.52 -1.63 -9.04
N PHE A 227 11.37 -2.07 -9.52
CA PHE A 227 10.41 -2.78 -8.68
C PHE A 227 10.94 -4.15 -8.22
N GLN A 228 11.65 -4.86 -9.10
CA GLN A 228 12.25 -6.15 -8.80
C GLN A 228 13.36 -6.01 -7.74
N THR A 229 14.30 -5.09 -7.96
CA THR A 229 15.38 -4.76 -7.03
C THR A 229 14.82 -4.37 -5.66
N ALA A 230 13.81 -3.49 -5.64
CA ALA A 230 13.20 -3.05 -4.39
C ALA A 230 12.57 -4.23 -3.62
N LEU A 231 11.89 -5.18 -4.28
CA LEU A 231 11.34 -6.36 -3.62
C LEU A 231 12.44 -7.24 -3.00
N CYS A 232 13.54 -7.46 -3.72
CA CYS A 232 14.70 -8.21 -3.23
C CYS A 232 15.34 -7.55 -2.03
N MET A 233 15.63 -6.25 -2.11
CA MET A 233 16.24 -5.52 -0.99
C MET A 233 15.37 -5.53 0.26
N LYS A 234 14.04 -5.48 0.11
CA LYS A 234 13.12 -5.60 1.25
C LYS A 234 13.23 -6.96 1.93
N SER A 235 13.20 -8.06 1.17
CA SER A 235 13.34 -9.43 1.72
C SER A 235 14.70 -9.62 2.39
N TYR A 236 15.77 -9.26 1.67
CA TYR A 236 17.15 -9.36 2.14
C TYR A 236 17.34 -8.62 3.47
N LEU A 237 17.03 -7.32 3.52
CA LEU A 237 17.25 -6.51 4.71
C LEU A 237 16.44 -6.98 5.91
N LEU A 238 15.17 -7.38 5.71
CA LEU A 238 14.37 -7.93 6.81
C LEU A 238 14.99 -9.23 7.35
N ARG A 239 15.46 -10.13 6.47
CA ARG A 239 16.10 -11.39 6.87
C ARG A 239 17.35 -11.13 7.70
N GLU A 240 18.24 -10.27 7.23
CA GLU A 240 19.50 -10.01 7.92
C GLU A 240 19.29 -9.33 9.28
N ILE A 241 18.41 -8.32 9.34
CA ILE A 241 18.03 -7.67 10.60
C ILE A 241 17.42 -8.67 11.58
N SER A 242 16.53 -9.54 11.09
CA SER A 242 15.91 -10.57 11.93
C SER A 242 16.94 -11.54 12.48
N SER A 243 17.90 -11.97 11.66
CA SER A 243 18.97 -12.86 12.11
C SER A 243 19.79 -12.22 13.23
N VAL A 244 20.25 -10.99 13.02
CA VAL A 244 21.07 -10.23 13.98
C VAL A 244 20.37 -10.04 15.32
N ILE A 245 19.10 -9.64 15.31
CA ILE A 245 18.33 -9.40 16.54
C ILE A 245 18.03 -10.70 17.27
N VAL A 246 17.66 -11.76 16.55
CA VAL A 246 17.32 -13.05 17.17
C VAL A 246 18.56 -13.74 17.75
N SER A 247 19.73 -13.58 17.13
CA SER A 247 20.99 -14.16 17.62
C SER A 247 21.73 -13.28 18.63
N ASP A 248 21.21 -12.08 18.96
CA ASP A 248 21.87 -11.08 19.81
C ASP A 248 23.28 -10.67 19.30
N ASP A 249 23.51 -10.77 17.98
CA ASP A 249 24.83 -10.56 17.37
C ASP A 249 24.97 -9.14 16.78
N PHE A 250 24.71 -8.14 17.62
CA PHE A 250 24.74 -6.73 17.20
C PHE A 250 26.14 -6.23 16.82
N GLY A 251 27.19 -6.90 17.31
CA GLY A 251 28.58 -6.54 17.07
C GLY A 251 29.06 -6.89 15.67
N SER A 252 28.55 -7.98 15.08
CA SER A 252 29.01 -8.47 13.78
C SER A 252 28.25 -7.90 12.58
N GLN A 253 27.09 -7.28 12.80
CA GLN A 253 26.28 -6.76 11.70
C GLN A 253 27.02 -5.62 10.98
N LYS A 254 27.15 -5.76 9.65
CA LYS A 254 27.87 -4.82 8.79
C LYS A 254 26.98 -4.25 7.69
N ILE A 255 25.67 -4.18 7.90
CA ILE A 255 24.70 -3.72 6.90
C ILE A 255 24.36 -2.25 7.12
N PHE A 256 23.95 -1.93 8.34
CA PHE A 256 23.59 -0.57 8.74
C PHE A 256 24.70 0.06 9.56
N ARG A 257 24.74 1.38 9.62
CA ARG A 257 25.56 2.06 10.63
C ARG A 257 25.24 1.55 12.03
N GLN A 258 26.28 1.15 12.77
CA GLN A 258 26.11 0.41 14.03
C GLN A 258 25.47 1.27 15.12
N ASP A 259 25.85 2.54 15.22
CA ASP A 259 25.30 3.52 16.15
C ASP A 259 23.80 3.75 15.91
N LEU A 260 23.39 3.92 14.65
CA LEU A 260 21.98 4.03 14.26
C LEU A 260 21.19 2.76 14.60
N PHE A 261 21.72 1.60 14.22
CA PHE A 261 21.05 0.31 14.45
C PHE A 261 20.83 0.08 15.94
N GLN A 262 21.86 0.30 16.77
CA GLN A 262 21.76 0.17 18.22
C GLN A 262 20.78 1.18 18.83
N ALA A 263 20.75 2.43 18.35
CA ALA A 263 19.82 3.44 18.84
C ALA A 263 18.36 3.01 18.63
N ILE A 264 18.03 2.51 17.44
CA ILE A 264 16.68 2.03 17.09
C ILE A 264 16.32 0.80 17.93
N VAL A 265 17.19 -0.21 17.97
CA VAL A 265 16.93 -1.46 18.67
C VAL A 265 16.77 -1.23 20.18
N ARG A 266 17.65 -0.44 20.80
CA ARG A 266 17.54 -0.07 22.23
C ARG A 266 16.24 0.69 22.52
N LYS A 267 15.83 1.59 21.63
CA LYS A 267 14.57 2.32 21.76
C LYS A 267 13.37 1.38 21.68
N LEU A 268 13.42 0.34 20.84
CA LEU A 268 12.35 -0.65 20.75
C LEU A 268 12.29 -1.56 21.98
N PHE A 269 13.44 -2.02 22.49
CA PHE A 269 13.51 -2.83 23.71
C PHE A 269 13.04 -2.08 24.97
N SER A 270 13.07 -0.74 24.98
CA SER A 270 12.58 0.05 26.12
C SER A 270 11.08 0.28 26.12
N ILE A 271 10.36 -0.15 25.07
CA ILE A 271 8.91 0.02 24.97
C ILE A 271 8.23 -1.02 25.84
N ARG A 272 7.32 -0.55 26.69
CA ARG A 272 6.58 -1.41 27.60
C ARG A 272 5.64 -2.34 26.81
N ASP A 273 5.65 -3.61 27.19
CA ASP A 273 4.79 -4.66 26.63
C ASP A 273 4.92 -4.86 25.11
N LEU A 274 6.01 -4.40 24.48
CA LEU A 274 6.27 -4.70 23.07
C LEU A 274 6.68 -6.18 22.93
N PRO A 275 5.94 -7.00 22.16
CA PRO A 275 6.33 -8.38 21.90
C PRO A 275 7.72 -8.44 21.23
N PRO A 276 8.70 -9.21 21.76
CA PRO A 276 10.04 -9.27 21.19
C PRO A 276 10.07 -9.65 19.70
N LEU A 277 9.14 -10.50 19.27
CA LEU A 277 9.00 -10.94 17.88
C LEU A 277 8.60 -9.82 16.90
N LEU A 278 8.13 -8.66 17.39
CA LEU A 278 7.86 -7.49 16.55
C LEU A 278 9.09 -6.58 16.38
N ILE A 279 10.09 -6.68 17.26
CA ILE A 279 11.28 -5.80 17.25
C ILE A 279 12.03 -5.88 15.91
N PRO A 280 12.28 -7.06 15.30
CA PRO A 280 12.93 -7.13 14.00
C PRO A 280 12.20 -6.36 12.89
N ALA A 281 10.89 -6.57 12.78
CA ALA A 281 10.10 -5.96 11.73
C ALA A 281 9.96 -4.44 11.90
N LEU A 282 9.85 -3.96 13.15
CA LEU A 282 9.81 -2.53 13.46
C LEU A 282 11.16 -1.85 13.27
N SER A 283 12.26 -2.53 13.61
CA SER A 283 13.63 -2.05 13.32
C SER A 283 13.83 -1.90 11.82
N TYR A 284 13.47 -2.94 11.06
CA TYR A 284 13.50 -2.93 9.59
C TYR A 284 12.67 -1.79 9.01
N GLN A 285 11.41 -1.66 9.41
CA GLN A 285 10.51 -0.61 8.90
C GLN A 285 11.09 0.79 9.16
N THR A 286 11.67 1.01 10.34
CA THR A 286 12.26 2.31 10.72
C THR A 286 13.49 2.61 9.88
N LEU A 287 14.43 1.67 9.77
CA LEU A 287 15.64 1.83 8.95
C LEU A 287 15.28 2.09 7.49
N TRP A 288 14.32 1.34 6.95
CA TRP A 288 13.80 1.54 5.59
C TRP A 288 13.15 2.92 5.44
N ASN A 289 12.34 3.35 6.40
CA ASN A 289 11.66 4.64 6.32
C ASN A 289 12.64 5.81 6.36
N ILE A 290 13.71 5.72 7.16
CA ILE A 290 14.81 6.69 7.16
C ILE A 290 15.44 6.77 5.77
N THR A 291 15.83 5.64 5.19
CA THR A 291 16.44 5.59 3.85
C THR A 291 15.51 6.13 2.77
N TYR A 292 14.23 5.73 2.80
CA TYR A 292 13.22 6.15 1.83
C TYR A 292 12.91 7.65 1.94
N SER A 293 12.90 8.20 3.15
CA SER A 293 12.65 9.63 3.39
C SER A 293 13.80 10.49 2.85
N LEU A 294 15.05 10.06 3.04
CA LEU A 294 16.23 10.71 2.44
C LEU A 294 16.15 10.67 0.91
N TYR A 295 15.82 9.52 0.33
CA TYR A 295 15.59 9.38 -1.11
C TYR A 295 14.48 10.32 -1.61
N HIS A 296 13.37 10.42 -0.85
CA HIS A 296 12.25 11.25 -1.23
C HIS A 296 12.61 12.74 -1.25
N ARG A 297 13.33 13.22 -0.22
CA ARG A 297 13.81 14.61 -0.16
C ARG A 297 14.68 14.95 -1.38
N GLN A 298 15.68 14.13 -1.66
CA GLN A 298 16.56 14.30 -2.82
C GLN A 298 15.81 14.26 -4.15
N LYS A 299 14.82 13.36 -4.28
CA LYS A 299 13.96 13.31 -5.46
C LYS A 299 13.25 14.65 -5.66
N LEU A 300 12.64 15.21 -4.61
CA LEU A 300 11.90 16.48 -4.70
C LEU A 300 12.80 17.66 -5.10
N GLU A 301 14.05 17.69 -4.62
CA GLU A 301 15.02 18.74 -4.96
C GLU A 301 15.34 18.80 -6.46
N ARG A 302 15.31 17.65 -7.15
CA ARG A 302 15.63 17.55 -8.59
C ARG A 302 14.46 17.80 -9.51
N LEU A 303 13.24 17.71 -9.01
CA LEU A 303 12.04 17.94 -9.79
C LEU A 303 11.86 19.43 -10.07
N THR A 304 11.32 19.74 -11.25
CA THR A 304 10.81 21.08 -11.52
C THR A 304 9.71 21.43 -10.51
N GLU A 305 9.44 22.72 -10.32
CA GLU A 305 8.40 23.17 -9.39
C GLU A 305 7.03 22.50 -9.68
N SER A 306 6.65 22.42 -10.97
CA SER A 306 5.40 21.78 -11.40
C SER A 306 5.35 20.30 -11.04
N GLU A 307 6.43 19.54 -11.28
CA GLU A 307 6.51 18.12 -10.93
C GLU A 307 6.54 17.90 -9.42
N ARG A 308 7.21 18.78 -8.67
CA ARG A 308 7.25 18.75 -7.21
C ARG A 308 5.84 18.93 -6.63
N TRP A 309 5.07 19.89 -7.15
CA TRP A 309 3.69 20.12 -6.71
C TRP A 309 2.74 18.96 -7.03
N LYS A 310 2.96 18.23 -8.14
CA LYS A 310 2.23 16.99 -8.42
C LYS A 310 2.45 15.89 -7.38
N ILE A 311 3.52 15.98 -6.58
CA ILE A 311 3.81 15.02 -5.50
C ILE A 311 3.32 15.55 -4.14
N LEU A 312 3.51 16.84 -3.86
CA LEU A 312 3.23 17.45 -2.57
C LEU A 312 1.73 17.74 -2.33
N ASP A 313 1.01 18.16 -3.36
CA ASP A 313 -0.44 18.42 -3.30
C ASP A 313 -1.23 17.22 -3.87
N HIS A 314 -2.55 17.28 -3.75
CA HIS A 314 -3.48 16.43 -4.48
C HIS A 314 -3.32 16.60 -5.99
N ALA A 315 -3.11 15.48 -6.67
CA ALA A 315 -2.91 15.41 -8.12
C ALA A 315 -3.52 14.11 -8.71
N GLU A 316 -4.44 13.50 -7.98
CA GLU A 316 -5.09 12.26 -8.35
C GLU A 316 -5.92 12.40 -9.63
N GLU A 317 -5.89 11.35 -10.44
CA GLU A 317 -6.47 11.33 -11.79
C GLU A 317 -7.83 10.59 -11.84
N LEU A 318 -8.06 9.68 -10.89
CA LEU A 318 -9.26 8.86 -10.79
C LEU A 318 -9.60 8.52 -9.33
N ILE A 319 -10.82 8.05 -9.11
CA ILE A 319 -11.25 7.48 -7.83
C ILE A 319 -11.18 5.96 -7.93
N CYS A 320 -10.51 5.32 -6.98
CA CYS A 320 -10.48 3.87 -6.85
C CYS A 320 -11.36 3.45 -5.67
N TYR A 321 -12.40 2.65 -5.92
CA TYR A 321 -13.34 2.17 -4.90
C TYR A 321 -13.28 0.66 -4.75
N GLY A 322 -13.07 0.17 -3.52
CA GLY A 322 -12.90 -1.26 -3.23
C GLY A 322 -11.44 -1.61 -2.91
N ASP A 323 -11.02 -2.85 -3.16
CA ASP A 323 -9.72 -3.38 -2.72
C ASP A 323 -8.75 -3.63 -3.90
N GLY A 324 -7.52 -4.11 -3.65
CA GLY A 324 -6.57 -4.54 -4.69
C GLY A 324 -5.69 -3.47 -5.35
N PHE A 325 -5.79 -2.21 -4.92
CA PHE A 325 -5.08 -1.08 -5.55
C PHE A 325 -3.62 -0.88 -5.11
N GLU A 326 -2.98 -1.85 -4.43
CA GLU A 326 -1.67 -1.65 -3.80
C GLU A 326 -0.48 -1.44 -4.76
N LEU A 327 -0.68 -1.70 -6.05
CA LEU A 327 0.30 -1.45 -7.12
C LEU A 327 0.28 0.00 -7.64
N LEU A 328 -0.74 0.79 -7.29
CA LEU A 328 -0.83 2.15 -7.81
C LEU A 328 0.32 3.02 -7.32
N GLN A 329 0.68 4.01 -8.14
CA GLN A 329 1.65 5.00 -7.73
C GLN A 329 1.02 6.00 -6.76
N ARG A 330 1.87 6.65 -5.96
CA ARG A 330 1.48 7.79 -5.14
C ARG A 330 0.80 8.84 -6.03
N ASN A 331 -0.27 9.45 -5.52
CA ASN A 331 -1.09 10.45 -6.23
C ASN A 331 -1.71 9.96 -7.54
N LYS A 332 -1.70 8.66 -7.85
CA LYS A 332 -2.43 8.18 -9.03
C LYS A 332 -3.94 8.29 -8.81
N ALA A 333 -4.41 7.83 -7.65
CA ALA A 333 -5.82 7.70 -7.33
C ALA A 333 -6.15 8.09 -5.90
N ILE A 334 -7.37 8.59 -5.70
CA ILE A 334 -8.01 8.71 -4.39
C ILE A 334 -8.61 7.34 -4.06
N LEU A 335 -8.30 6.77 -2.90
CA LEU A 335 -8.62 5.37 -2.62
C LEU A 335 -9.67 5.25 -1.54
N VAL A 336 -10.90 4.92 -1.93
CA VAL A 336 -11.99 4.65 -1.00
C VAL A 336 -12.09 3.15 -0.79
N LYS A 337 -12.04 2.69 0.47
CA LYS A 337 -12.23 1.27 0.82
C LYS A 337 -13.46 1.11 1.69
N THR A 338 -14.05 -0.07 1.63
CA THR A 338 -15.15 -0.44 2.52
C THR A 338 -14.72 -0.46 3.99
N GLY A 339 -15.68 -0.21 4.88
CA GLY A 339 -15.48 -0.29 6.32
C GLY A 339 -15.35 1.05 7.02
N ARG A 340 -15.71 2.15 6.35
CA ARG A 340 -15.99 3.42 7.04
C ARG A 340 -17.19 3.32 7.98
N GLY A 341 -18.17 2.50 7.60
CA GLY A 341 -19.52 2.46 8.17
C GLY A 341 -20.51 3.01 7.16
N ASN A 342 -20.26 4.22 6.64
CA ASN A 342 -20.95 4.79 5.49
C ASN A 342 -19.94 5.19 4.39
N ASP A 343 -19.83 4.37 3.35
CA ASP A 343 -18.86 4.60 2.28
C ASP A 343 -19.24 5.78 1.37
N THR A 344 -20.51 6.18 1.31
CA THR A 344 -20.96 7.30 0.46
C THR A 344 -20.30 8.62 0.89
N ASP A 345 -20.01 8.79 2.18
CA ASP A 345 -19.39 10.00 2.70
C ASP A 345 -17.93 10.11 2.23
N ALA A 346 -17.19 9.00 2.25
CA ALA A 346 -15.84 8.95 1.71
C ALA A 346 -15.82 9.18 0.19
N LEU A 347 -16.79 8.62 -0.54
CA LEU A 347 -16.97 8.87 -1.97
C LEU A 347 -17.30 10.34 -2.27
N LYS A 348 -18.15 11.00 -1.47
CA LYS A 348 -18.45 12.43 -1.59
C LYS A 348 -17.20 13.29 -1.40
N VAL A 349 -16.33 12.95 -0.43
CA VAL A 349 -15.04 13.63 -0.24
C VAL A 349 -14.10 13.38 -1.43
N ALA A 350 -14.00 12.13 -1.89
CA ALA A 350 -13.17 11.78 -3.05
C ALA A 350 -13.59 12.53 -4.32
N LYS A 351 -14.90 12.62 -4.58
CA LYS A 351 -15.48 13.39 -5.68
C LYS A 351 -15.05 14.86 -5.62
N LYS A 352 -15.21 15.51 -4.47
CA LYS A 352 -14.83 16.94 -4.28
C LYS A 352 -13.35 17.18 -4.55
N VAL A 353 -12.46 16.31 -4.05
CA VAL A 353 -11.02 16.44 -4.27
C VAL A 353 -10.69 16.28 -5.76
N LEU A 354 -11.24 15.28 -6.43
CA LEU A 354 -11.01 15.06 -7.86
C LEU A 354 -11.57 16.21 -8.71
N GLU A 355 -12.76 16.71 -8.42
CA GLU A 355 -13.35 17.88 -9.10
C GLU A 355 -12.45 19.12 -8.96
N LYS A 356 -11.90 19.37 -7.77
CA LYS A 356 -10.95 20.47 -7.54
C LYS A 356 -9.66 20.29 -8.36
N ASN A 357 -9.10 19.08 -8.42
CA ASN A 357 -7.92 18.78 -9.25
C ASN A 357 -8.21 19.03 -10.74
N ARG A 358 -9.39 18.61 -11.21
CA ARG A 358 -9.81 18.78 -12.61
C ARG A 358 -10.03 20.26 -12.95
N GLN A 359 -10.61 21.04 -12.04
CA GLN A 359 -10.75 22.49 -12.21
C GLN A 359 -9.39 23.18 -12.35
N LYS A 360 -8.41 22.82 -11.51
CA LYS A 360 -7.02 23.35 -11.62
C LYS A 360 -6.39 23.04 -12.98
N LEU A 361 -6.73 21.89 -13.58
CA LEU A 361 -6.20 21.43 -14.86
C LEU A 361 -7.09 21.77 -16.07
N SER A 362 -8.20 22.50 -15.87
CA SER A 362 -9.19 22.80 -16.91
C SER A 362 -9.74 21.55 -17.63
N GLU A 363 -9.85 20.41 -16.93
CA GLU A 363 -10.35 19.16 -17.49
C GLU A 363 -11.89 19.08 -17.47
N THR A 364 -12.49 18.93 -18.65
CA THR A 364 -13.96 18.88 -18.84
C THR A 364 -14.53 17.49 -19.13
N GLY A 365 -13.67 16.46 -19.18
CA GLY A 365 -14.10 15.07 -19.44
C GLY A 365 -14.94 14.47 -18.30
N PRO A 366 -15.39 13.21 -18.45
CA PRO A 366 -16.06 12.50 -17.36
C PRO A 366 -15.11 12.28 -16.16
N ILE A 367 -15.69 12.13 -14.97
CA ILE A 367 -14.97 11.58 -13.81
C ILE A 367 -14.72 10.09 -14.07
N LEU A 368 -13.50 9.63 -13.80
CA LEU A 368 -13.13 8.23 -13.89
C LEU A 368 -13.23 7.59 -12.50
N VAL A 369 -14.00 6.51 -12.41
CA VAL A 369 -14.07 5.67 -11.21
C VAL A 369 -13.63 4.25 -11.59
N HIS A 370 -12.67 3.71 -10.87
CA HIS A 370 -12.30 2.31 -10.97
C HIS A 370 -12.80 1.57 -9.72
N LEU A 371 -13.78 0.69 -9.92
CA LEU A 371 -14.29 -0.19 -8.89
C LEU A 371 -13.64 -1.56 -9.03
N ASN A 372 -12.95 -2.03 -7.99
CA ASN A 372 -12.34 -3.36 -7.98
C ASN A 372 -12.80 -4.18 -6.77
N VAL A 373 -13.12 -5.44 -7.03
CA VAL A 373 -13.36 -6.44 -5.98
C VAL A 373 -12.17 -7.38 -5.89
N GLU A 374 -11.50 -7.37 -4.73
CA GLU A 374 -10.43 -8.30 -4.45
C GLU A 374 -10.96 -9.62 -3.88
N ILE A 375 -10.52 -10.74 -4.47
CA ILE A 375 -10.86 -12.08 -4.03
C ILE A 375 -9.63 -12.81 -3.47
N SER A 376 -9.89 -13.79 -2.61
CA SER A 376 -8.88 -14.69 -2.06
C SER A 376 -9.30 -16.12 -2.41
N GLY A 377 -8.39 -16.92 -2.94
CA GLY A 377 -8.68 -18.27 -3.40
C GLY A 377 -8.97 -18.35 -4.88
N GLU A 378 -9.24 -19.57 -5.35
CA GLU A 378 -9.58 -19.85 -6.74
C GLU A 378 -11.08 -19.73 -6.97
N LEU A 379 -11.48 -19.34 -8.18
CA LEU A 379 -12.86 -19.40 -8.64
C LEU A 379 -13.08 -20.76 -9.31
N SER A 380 -13.94 -21.57 -8.68
CA SER A 380 -14.16 -22.98 -9.04
C SER A 380 -15.54 -23.23 -9.65
N SER A 381 -16.47 -22.29 -9.50
CA SER A 381 -17.82 -22.34 -10.07
C SER A 381 -18.32 -20.95 -10.53
N TRP A 382 -19.43 -20.92 -11.26
CA TRP A 382 -20.11 -19.65 -11.56
C TRP A 382 -20.75 -19.03 -10.31
N GLU A 383 -21.16 -19.85 -9.34
CA GLU A 383 -21.61 -19.41 -8.02
C GLU A 383 -20.54 -18.60 -7.31
N ASP A 384 -19.26 -19.04 -7.35
CA ASP A 384 -18.15 -18.28 -6.77
C ASP A 384 -18.04 -16.88 -7.39
N ILE A 385 -18.26 -16.74 -8.71
CA ILE A 385 -18.26 -15.44 -9.39
C ILE A 385 -19.44 -14.59 -8.90
N ASN A 386 -20.63 -15.15 -8.80
CA ASN A 386 -21.81 -14.42 -8.36
C ASN A 386 -21.65 -13.90 -6.93
N GLU A 387 -21.23 -14.74 -6.00
CA GLU A 387 -21.09 -14.38 -4.59
C GLU A 387 -19.88 -13.49 -4.33
N ASN A 388 -18.74 -13.83 -4.93
CA ASN A 388 -17.49 -13.18 -4.58
C ASN A 388 -17.17 -11.94 -5.40
N ILE A 389 -17.72 -11.82 -6.60
CA ILE A 389 -17.46 -10.73 -7.54
C ILE A 389 -18.75 -9.95 -7.84
N ALA A 390 -19.70 -10.57 -8.54
CA ALA A 390 -20.82 -9.83 -9.14
C ALA A 390 -21.71 -9.14 -8.09
N SER A 391 -22.10 -9.86 -7.04
CA SER A 391 -22.93 -9.33 -5.95
C SER A 391 -22.25 -8.17 -5.21
N LYS A 392 -20.93 -8.30 -4.94
CA LYS A 392 -20.14 -7.24 -4.29
C LYS A 392 -19.99 -6.03 -5.20
N THR A 393 -19.64 -6.24 -6.47
CA THR A 393 -19.55 -5.16 -7.47
C THR A 393 -20.86 -4.40 -7.59
N ASN A 394 -21.99 -5.11 -7.71
CA ASN A 394 -23.31 -4.50 -7.79
C ASN A 394 -23.69 -3.73 -6.51
N THR A 395 -23.30 -4.23 -5.34
CA THR A 395 -23.50 -3.51 -4.07
C THR A 395 -22.71 -2.20 -4.03
N LEU A 396 -21.44 -2.23 -4.43
CA LEU A 396 -20.59 -1.04 -4.48
C LEU A 396 -21.07 -0.04 -5.56
N LEU A 397 -21.58 -0.52 -6.70
CA LEU A 397 -22.15 0.33 -7.75
C LEU A 397 -23.34 1.17 -7.25
N ARG A 398 -24.17 0.64 -6.33
CA ARG A 398 -25.31 1.41 -5.76
C ARG A 398 -24.85 2.66 -5.01
N ASN A 399 -23.70 2.59 -4.33
CA ASN A 399 -23.12 3.77 -3.66
C ASN A 399 -22.63 4.80 -4.68
N LEU A 400 -22.13 4.36 -5.84
CA LEU A 400 -21.76 5.27 -6.93
C LEU A 400 -22.99 5.92 -7.55
N ASP A 401 -24.11 5.20 -7.65
CA ASP A 401 -25.39 5.74 -8.15
C ASP A 401 -25.85 6.93 -7.30
N GLU A 402 -25.81 6.81 -5.97
CA GLU A 402 -26.15 7.90 -5.07
C GLU A 402 -25.22 9.12 -5.23
N VAL A 403 -23.90 8.89 -5.29
CA VAL A 403 -22.90 9.98 -5.21
C VAL A 403 -22.67 10.70 -6.55
N PHE A 404 -22.84 9.98 -7.67
CA PHE A 404 -22.51 10.46 -9.01
C PHE A 404 -23.72 10.64 -9.94
N GLN A 405 -24.94 10.62 -9.42
CA GLN A 405 -26.18 10.78 -10.21
C GLN A 405 -26.16 11.98 -11.18
N ASP A 406 -25.62 13.12 -10.76
CA ASP A 406 -25.62 14.39 -11.50
C ASP A 406 -24.27 14.68 -12.16
N THR A 407 -23.44 13.66 -12.37
CA THR A 407 -22.05 13.85 -12.82
C THR A 407 -21.70 12.87 -13.92
N LYS A 408 -21.24 13.39 -15.06
CA LYS A 408 -20.77 12.56 -16.17
C LYS A 408 -19.60 11.71 -15.68
N THR A 409 -19.81 10.40 -15.62
CA THR A 409 -18.89 9.45 -14.99
C THR A 409 -18.68 8.25 -15.91
N VAL A 410 -17.45 7.77 -15.98
CA VAL A 410 -17.09 6.47 -16.58
C VAL A 410 -16.58 5.56 -15.47
N VAL A 411 -17.09 4.33 -15.46
CA VAL A 411 -16.77 3.32 -14.45
C VAL A 411 -16.02 2.17 -15.11
N LEU A 412 -14.81 1.89 -14.64
CA LEU A 412 -14.12 0.63 -14.92
C LEU A 412 -14.44 -0.34 -13.78
N THR A 413 -15.06 -1.47 -14.07
CA THR A 413 -15.30 -2.55 -13.10
C THR A 413 -14.32 -3.69 -13.33
N THR A 414 -13.63 -4.11 -12.26
CA THR A 414 -12.67 -5.22 -12.32
C THR A 414 -12.82 -6.14 -11.09
N TYR A 415 -12.22 -7.32 -11.17
CA TYR A 415 -11.81 -8.08 -9.99
C TYR A 415 -10.31 -8.33 -10.01
N SER A 416 -9.75 -8.72 -8.87
CA SER A 416 -8.34 -9.09 -8.75
C SER A 416 -8.09 -10.19 -7.73
N TYR A 417 -7.14 -11.09 -8.00
CA TYR A 417 -6.64 -12.01 -6.98
C TYR A 417 -5.67 -11.32 -6.03
N ARG A 418 -5.83 -11.57 -4.72
CA ARG A 418 -5.02 -10.94 -3.68
C ARG A 418 -3.51 -11.16 -3.82
N ASP A 419 -3.07 -12.31 -4.31
CA ASP A 419 -1.65 -12.64 -4.47
C ASP A 419 -1.06 -12.22 -5.82
N GLN A 420 -1.90 -11.74 -6.76
CA GLN A 420 -1.47 -11.30 -8.08
C GLN A 420 -1.63 -9.79 -8.27
N LYS A 421 -2.67 -9.20 -7.68
CA LYS A 421 -3.06 -7.78 -7.80
C LYS A 421 -3.32 -7.31 -9.24
N ARG A 422 -3.55 -8.26 -10.16
CA ARG A 422 -3.93 -7.96 -11.54
C ARG A 422 -5.41 -7.61 -11.61
N PHE A 423 -5.73 -6.54 -12.32
CA PHE A 423 -7.10 -6.14 -12.59
C PHE A 423 -7.62 -6.89 -13.83
N TYR A 424 -8.73 -7.60 -13.65
CA TYR A 424 -9.46 -8.30 -14.71
C TYR A 424 -10.76 -7.56 -14.99
N PRO A 425 -10.90 -6.88 -16.13
CA PRO A 425 -12.11 -6.15 -16.50
C PRO A 425 -13.31 -7.08 -16.63
N ILE A 426 -14.46 -6.65 -16.09
CA ILE A 426 -15.70 -7.42 -16.10
C ILE A 426 -16.93 -6.53 -16.30
N HIS A 427 -18.01 -7.09 -16.85
CA HIS A 427 -19.34 -6.48 -16.80
C HIS A 427 -20.29 -7.32 -15.94
N THR A 428 -20.89 -6.70 -14.92
CA THR A 428 -21.80 -7.37 -13.97
C THR A 428 -23.27 -6.99 -14.15
N LYS A 429 -23.54 -5.90 -14.87
CA LYS A 429 -24.87 -5.44 -15.27
C LYS A 429 -24.77 -4.59 -16.53
N LYS A 430 -25.88 -4.41 -17.25
CA LYS A 430 -25.96 -3.43 -18.35
C LYS A 430 -26.03 -2.02 -17.75
N ASP A 431 -24.96 -1.25 -17.91
CA ASP A 431 -24.85 0.13 -17.43
C ASP A 431 -24.01 0.92 -18.41
N ALA A 432 -24.57 1.99 -18.99
CA ALA A 432 -23.91 2.76 -20.03
C ALA A 432 -22.67 3.53 -19.54
N ARG A 433 -22.49 3.67 -18.22
CA ARG A 433 -21.28 4.27 -17.63
C ARG A 433 -20.14 3.27 -17.53
N ILE A 434 -20.43 1.96 -17.49
CA ILE A 434 -19.39 0.94 -17.41
C ILE A 434 -18.73 0.85 -18.78
N ALA A 435 -17.44 1.19 -18.87
CA ALA A 435 -16.72 1.25 -20.12
C ALA A 435 -15.38 0.52 -20.01
N TYR A 436 -15.28 -0.60 -20.71
CA TYR A 436 -14.01 -1.18 -21.13
C TYR A 436 -14.23 -2.12 -22.32
N PRO A 437 -13.35 -2.16 -23.34
CA PRO A 437 -13.58 -2.96 -24.55
C PRO A 437 -13.39 -4.47 -24.35
N VAL A 438 -13.08 -4.93 -23.14
CA VAL A 438 -12.84 -6.35 -22.83
C VAL A 438 -13.64 -6.72 -21.59
N ASP A 439 -14.32 -7.85 -21.63
CA ASP A 439 -14.97 -8.47 -20.48
C ASP A 439 -14.49 -9.93 -20.35
N ILE A 440 -13.76 -10.21 -19.27
CA ILE A 440 -13.16 -11.54 -19.03
C ILE A 440 -14.25 -12.61 -18.82
N LEU A 441 -15.48 -12.21 -18.44
CA LEU A 441 -16.60 -13.12 -18.19
C LEU A 441 -17.50 -13.33 -19.42
N GLU A 442 -17.25 -12.65 -20.53
CA GLU A 442 -18.13 -12.70 -21.71
C GLU A 442 -18.22 -14.11 -22.31
N GLY A 443 -19.36 -14.78 -22.25
CA GLY A 443 -19.51 -16.14 -22.81
C GLY A 443 -19.10 -17.29 -21.89
N ILE A 444 -18.74 -17.02 -20.63
CA ILE A 444 -18.60 -18.03 -19.55
C ILE A 444 -19.66 -17.85 -18.45
N ASN A 445 -20.81 -17.28 -18.82
CA ASN A 445 -21.82 -16.71 -17.93
C ASN A 445 -22.91 -17.68 -17.45
N SER A 446 -22.57 -18.95 -17.23
CA SER A 446 -23.46 -19.95 -16.64
C SER A 446 -22.68 -21.14 -16.08
N ASP A 447 -23.28 -21.95 -15.21
CA ASP A 447 -22.67 -23.18 -14.71
C ASP A 447 -22.30 -24.17 -15.82
N ILE A 448 -23.04 -24.16 -16.93
CA ILE A 448 -22.79 -25.04 -18.09
C ILE A 448 -21.55 -24.58 -18.87
N LEU A 449 -21.37 -23.27 -19.01
CA LEU A 449 -20.28 -22.67 -19.79
C LEU A 449 -19.03 -22.43 -18.95
N PHE A 450 -19.16 -22.41 -17.63
CA PHE A 450 -18.06 -22.15 -16.73
C PHE A 450 -17.11 -23.35 -16.64
N SER A 451 -15.82 -23.06 -16.74
CA SER A 451 -14.77 -23.95 -16.26
C SER A 451 -13.63 -23.13 -15.69
N SER A 452 -13.05 -23.58 -14.57
CA SER A 452 -11.92 -22.89 -13.95
C SER A 452 -10.71 -22.79 -14.90
N MET A 453 -10.47 -23.83 -15.70
CA MET A 453 -9.45 -23.79 -16.75
C MET A 453 -9.78 -22.78 -17.85
N GLY A 454 -11.04 -22.70 -18.30
CA GLY A 454 -11.47 -21.73 -19.29
C GLY A 454 -11.26 -20.29 -18.81
N LEU A 455 -11.65 -19.99 -17.56
CA LEU A 455 -11.42 -18.68 -16.95
C LEU A 455 -9.92 -18.34 -16.88
N LYS A 456 -9.10 -19.25 -16.32
CA LYS A 456 -7.64 -19.08 -16.22
C LYS A 456 -6.98 -18.84 -17.58
N SER A 457 -7.44 -19.54 -18.63
CA SER A 457 -6.96 -19.32 -20.00
C SER A 457 -7.29 -17.92 -20.51
N ARG A 458 -8.49 -17.40 -20.26
CA ARG A 458 -8.86 -16.02 -20.66
C ARG A 458 -8.09 -14.96 -19.90
N GLU A 459 -7.92 -15.16 -18.59
CA GLU A 459 -7.09 -14.31 -17.74
C GLU A 459 -5.63 -14.25 -18.22
N ALA A 460 -5.09 -15.38 -18.69
CA ALA A 460 -3.75 -15.46 -19.26
C ALA A 460 -3.67 -14.76 -20.63
N LEU A 461 -4.61 -15.05 -21.54
CA LEU A 461 -4.68 -14.42 -22.86
C LEU A 461 -4.77 -12.89 -22.75
N TYR A 462 -5.63 -12.39 -21.86
CA TYR A 462 -5.75 -10.95 -21.59
C TYR A 462 -4.41 -10.30 -21.22
N ALA A 463 -3.63 -10.95 -20.35
CA ALA A 463 -2.32 -10.43 -19.98
C ALA A 463 -1.33 -10.49 -21.14
N THR A 464 -1.27 -11.61 -21.85
CA THR A 464 -0.37 -11.79 -23.00
C THR A 464 -0.67 -10.81 -24.14
N GLU A 465 -1.93 -10.62 -24.52
CA GLU A 465 -2.33 -9.70 -25.59
C GLU A 465 -1.98 -8.25 -25.29
N ARG A 466 -2.02 -7.85 -24.02
CA ARG A 466 -1.70 -6.48 -23.60
C ARG A 466 -0.22 -6.23 -23.41
N MET A 467 0.57 -7.27 -23.13
CA MET A 467 2.04 -7.20 -23.15
C MET A 467 2.65 -7.34 -24.54
N GLY A 468 2.03 -8.13 -25.43
CA GLY A 468 2.55 -8.45 -26.76
C GLY A 468 2.39 -7.35 -27.81
N LYS A 469 1.68 -6.26 -27.50
CA LYS A 469 1.53 -5.10 -28.39
C LYS A 469 2.74 -4.15 -28.41
N GLU A 470 3.84 -4.49 -27.73
CA GLU A 470 5.04 -3.66 -27.61
C GLU A 470 6.37 -4.41 -27.86
N PHE A 471 6.35 -5.49 -28.64
CA PHE A 471 7.57 -6.12 -29.18
C PHE A 471 7.60 -6.11 -30.70
#